data_AF-A0A2R6A5R1-F1
#
_entry.id   AF-A0A2R6A5R1-F1
#
_cell.length_a   1.000
_cell.length_b   1.000
_cell.length_c   1.000
_cell.angle_alpha   90.00
_cell.angle_beta   90.00
_cell.angle_gamma   90.00
#
_symmetry.space_group_name_H-M   'P 1'
#
loop_
_entity.id
_entity.type
_entity.pdbx_description
1 polymer ?
#
loop_
_entity_poly.entity_id
_entity_poly.type
_entity_poly.pdbx_seq_one_letter_code
_entity_poly.pdbx_strand_id
1 'polypeptide(L)'
;MLKTQLEVACKLYNTLLHAEQEEYERNKRTMNKTELRQLALDLRKQNKEFQALHSQVAQQVADRFYEARQRFFDGLANKPKK
;
A
#
# COMPACT_ATOMS: atom_id res chain seq x y z
N MET A 1 15.06 -17.26 -2.92
CA MET A 1 14.84 -16.07 -3.79
C MET A 1 13.38 -15.62 -3.79
N LEU A 2 12.44 -16.39 -4.34
CA LEU A 2 11.01 -16.01 -4.41
C LEU A 2 10.38 -15.75 -3.03
N LYS A 3 10.66 -16.61 -2.04
CA LYS A 3 10.15 -16.45 -0.67
C LYS A 3 10.58 -15.11 -0.05
N THR A 4 11.83 -14.70 -0.26
CA THR A 4 12.38 -13.43 0.22
C THR A 4 11.72 -12.22 -0.45
N GLN A 5 11.48 -12.26 -1.77
CA GLN A 5 10.80 -11.16 -2.46
C GLN A 5 9.35 -11.01 -2.02
N LEU A 6 8.64 -12.12 -1.79
CA LEU A 6 7.28 -12.09 -1.26
C LEU A 6 7.24 -11.48 0.15
N GLU A 7 8.16 -11.88 1.03
CA GLU A 7 8.27 -11.32 2.38
C GLU A 7 8.49 -9.80 2.35
N VAL A 8 9.41 -9.32 1.50
CA VAL A 8 9.67 -7.89 1.34
C VAL A 8 8.45 -7.15 0.76
N ALA A 9 7.73 -7.74 -0.20
CA ALA A 9 6.50 -7.17 -0.73
C ALA A 9 5.39 -7.07 0.32
N CYS A 10 5.23 -8.09 1.18
CA CYS A 10 4.30 -8.04 2.30
C CYS A 10 4.67 -6.95 3.31
N LYS A 11 5.97 -6.77 3.61
CA LYS A 11 6.43 -5.68 4.47
C LYS A 11 6.11 -4.32 3.87
N LEU A 12 6.39 -4.11 2.57
CA LEU A 12 6.04 -2.87 1.88
C LEU A 12 4.53 -2.59 1.95
N TYR A 13 3.69 -3.61 1.71
CA TYR A 13 2.23 -3.49 1.83
C TYR A 13 1.81 -3.00 3.23
N ASN A 14 2.34 -3.62 4.29
CA ASN A 14 2.03 -3.23 5.66
C ASN A 14 2.53 -1.82 6.00
N THR A 15 3.68 -1.41 5.47
CA THR A 15 4.17 -0.04 5.61
C THR A 15 3.24 0.96 4.96
N LEU A 16 2.69 0.68 3.77
CA LEU A 16 1.70 1.53 3.12
C LEU A 16 0.40 1.62 3.94
N LEU A 17 -0.05 0.50 4.53
CA LEU A 17 -1.21 0.49 5.42
C LEU A 17 -1.00 1.41 6.62
N HIS A 18 0.13 1.32 7.30
CA HIS A 18 0.43 2.19 8.44
C HIS A 18 0.53 3.66 8.05
N ALA A 19 1.16 3.97 6.92
CA ALA A 19 1.25 5.34 6.43
C ALA A 19 -0.14 5.92 6.08
N GLU A 20 -1.04 5.12 5.48
CA GLU A 20 -2.43 5.54 5.21
C GLU A 20 -3.22 5.76 6.51
N GLN A 21 -3.00 4.94 7.55
CA GLN A 21 -3.59 5.16 8.87
C GLN A 21 -3.11 6.47 9.50
N GLU A 22 -1.80 6.72 9.50
CA GLU A 22 -1.22 7.96 10.04
C GLU A 22 -1.70 9.20 9.29
N GLU A 23 -1.78 9.13 7.96
CA GLU A 23 -2.32 10.20 7.11
C GLU A 23 -3.79 10.49 7.45
N TYR A 24 -4.59 9.46 7.66
CA TYR A 24 -5.98 9.62 8.06
C TYR A 24 -6.11 10.20 9.47
N GLU A 25 -5.31 9.74 10.42
CA GLU A 25 -5.33 10.24 11.79
C GLU A 25 -5.01 11.74 11.86
N ARG A 26 -3.97 12.17 11.13
CA ARG A 26 -3.49 13.55 11.13
C ARG A 26 -4.31 14.48 10.25
N ASN A 27 -4.63 14.06 9.03
CA ASN A 27 -5.17 14.93 7.98
C ASN A 27 -6.62 14.61 7.62
N LYS A 28 -7.22 13.58 8.23
CA LYS A 28 -8.62 13.14 7.98
C LYS A 28 -8.90 12.86 6.51
N ARG A 29 -7.88 12.43 5.76
CA ARG A 29 -7.99 12.06 4.34
C ARG A 29 -7.30 10.73 4.07
N THR A 30 -7.64 10.12 2.94
CA THR A 30 -6.93 8.96 2.41
C THR A 30 -6.02 9.37 1.26
N MET A 31 -4.92 8.66 1.07
CA MET A 31 -4.04 8.85 -0.08
C MET A 31 -4.71 8.39 -1.37
N ASN A 32 -4.41 9.02 -2.50
CA ASN A 32 -4.82 8.53 -3.80
C ASN A 32 -3.80 7.49 -4.35
N LYS A 33 -4.16 6.84 -5.46
CA LYS A 33 -3.32 5.81 -6.10
C LYS A 33 -1.91 6.32 -6.45
N THR A 34 -1.79 7.56 -6.93
CA THR A 34 -0.51 8.16 -7.31
C THR A 34 0.36 8.44 -6.09
N GLU A 35 -0.23 8.97 -5.00
CA GLU A 35 0.47 9.18 -3.73
C GLU A 35 1.02 7.87 -3.17
N LEU A 36 0.23 6.79 -3.19
CA LEU A 36 0.66 5.46 -2.72
C LEU A 36 1.81 4.90 -3.56
N ARG A 37 1.76 5.05 -4.89
CA ARG A 37 2.86 4.64 -5.78
C ARG A 37 4.14 5.42 -5.50
N GLN A 38 4.02 6.74 -5.32
CA GLN A 38 5.17 7.60 -5.03
C GLN A 38 5.79 7.21 -3.69
N LEU A 39 4.97 7.05 -2.65
CA LEU A 39 5.41 6.59 -1.34
C LEU A 39 6.13 5.24 -1.42
N ALA A 40 5.59 4.27 -2.16
CA ALA A 40 6.25 2.98 -2.36
C ALA A 40 7.62 3.12 -3.05
N LEU A 41 7.76 4.02 -4.03
CA LEU A 41 9.04 4.28 -4.69
C LEU A 41 10.04 4.95 -3.75
N ASP A 42 9.59 5.86 -2.88
CA ASP A 42 10.45 6.57 -1.95
C ASP A 42 10.90 5.67 -0.78
N LEU A 43 9.99 4.86 -0.22
CA LEU A 43 10.32 3.80 0.72
C LEU A 43 11.35 2.82 0.14
N ARG A 44 11.18 2.42 -1.13
CA ARG A 44 12.14 1.58 -1.85
C ARG A 44 13.51 2.21 -1.93
N LYS A 45 13.61 3.52 -2.17
CA LYS A 45 14.90 4.23 -2.23
C LYS A 45 15.57 4.30 -0.87
N GLN A 46 14.79 4.61 0.18
CA GLN A 46 15.30 4.88 1.53
C GLN A 46 15.68 3.61 2.31
N ASN A 47 15.02 2.49 2.06
CA ASN A 47 15.20 1.27 2.84
C ASN A 47 15.89 0.16 2.02
N LYS A 48 17.06 -0.32 2.50
CA LYS A 48 17.84 -1.39 1.87
C LYS A 48 17.07 -2.70 1.69
N GLU A 49 16.17 -3.03 2.60
CA GLU A 49 15.33 -4.22 2.48
C GLU A 49 14.38 -4.10 1.29
N PHE A 50 13.74 -2.93 1.12
CA PHE A 50 12.84 -2.68 0.00
C PHE A 50 13.56 -2.55 -1.35
N GLN A 51 14.87 -2.20 -1.37
CA GLN A 51 15.68 -2.19 -2.60
C GLN A 51 15.78 -3.57 -3.27
N ALA A 52 15.49 -4.66 -2.56
CA ALA A 52 15.38 -6.00 -3.15
C ALA A 52 14.21 -6.14 -4.14
N LEU A 53 13.23 -5.22 -4.12
CA LEU A 53 12.14 -5.17 -5.08
C LEU A 53 12.51 -4.31 -6.29
N HIS A 54 12.10 -4.75 -7.49
CA HIS A 54 12.12 -3.89 -8.66
C HIS A 54 11.11 -2.73 -8.48
N SER A 55 11.41 -1.58 -9.10
CA SER A 55 10.53 -0.40 -9.07
C SER A 55 9.11 -0.69 -9.56
N GLN A 56 8.97 -1.56 -10.55
CA GLN A 56 7.68 -2.02 -11.05
C GLN A 56 6.91 -2.83 -9.99
N VAL A 57 7.59 -3.73 -9.28
CA VAL A 57 6.98 -4.56 -8.23
C VAL A 57 6.51 -3.68 -7.07
N ALA A 58 7.30 -2.71 -6.63
CA ALA A 58 6.90 -1.78 -5.57
C ALA A 58 5.63 -0.99 -5.92
N GLN A 59 5.51 -0.54 -7.18
CA GLN A 59 4.29 0.16 -7.65
C GLN A 59 3.09 -0.79 -7.75
N GLN A 60 3.28 -2.05 -8.16
CA GLN A 60 2.21 -3.05 -8.18
C GLN A 60 1.71 -3.40 -6.78
N VAL A 61 2.59 -3.41 -5.77
CA VAL A 61 2.18 -3.57 -4.37
C VAL A 61 1.29 -2.41 -3.92
N ALA A 62 1.65 -1.17 -4.28
CA ALA A 62 0.83 0.00 -4.00
C ALA A 62 -0.54 -0.06 -4.70
N ASP A 63 -0.57 -0.49 -5.96
CA ASP A 63 -1.82 -0.68 -6.72
C ASP A 63 -2.73 -1.70 -6.06
N ARG A 64 -2.17 -2.85 -5.65
CA ARG A 64 -2.93 -3.91 -4.97
C ARG A 64 -3.49 -3.43 -3.64
N PHE A 65 -2.72 -2.65 -2.87
CA PHE A 65 -3.19 -2.04 -1.63
C PHE A 65 -4.36 -1.08 -1.88
N TYR A 66 -4.23 -0.18 -2.86
CA TYR A 66 -5.29 0.74 -3.26
C TYR A 66 -6.58 0.00 -3.64
N GLU A 67 -6.49 -1.02 -4.49
CA GLU A 67 -7.63 -1.81 -4.93
C GLU A 67 -8.30 -2.59 -3.79
N ALA A 68 -7.51 -3.17 -2.88
CA ALA A 68 -8.04 -3.85 -1.70
C ALA A 68 -8.82 -2.89 -0.80
N ARG A 69 -8.28 -1.67 -0.59
CA ARG A 69 -8.97 -0.63 0.18
C ARG A 69 -10.27 -0.18 -0.47
N GLN A 70 -10.27 0.08 -1.78
CA GLN A 70 -11.49 0.47 -2.50
C GLN A 70 -12.57 -0.60 -2.35
N ARG A 71 -12.25 -1.87 -2.64
CA ARG A 71 -13.19 -3.00 -2.51
C ARG A 71 -13.74 -3.15 -1.10
N PHE A 72 -12.93 -2.91 -0.07
CA PHE A 72 -13.39 -2.95 1.31
C PHE A 72 -14.48 -1.90 1.58
N PHE A 73 -14.25 -0.65 1.18
CA PHE A 73 -15.23 0.42 1.37
C PHE A 73 -16.46 0.26 0.49
N ASP A 74 -16.29 -0.18 -0.76
CA ASP A 74 -17.41 -0.51 -1.64
C ASP A 74 -18.28 -1.62 -1.05
N GLY A 75 -17.65 -2.64 -0.45
CA GLY A 75 -18.35 -3.73 0.24
C GLY A 75 -19.12 -3.25 1.47
N LEU A 76 -18.59 -2.27 2.22
CA LEU A 76 -19.29 -1.65 3.33
C LEU A 76 -20.48 -0.81 2.88
N ALA A 77 -20.33 -0.04 1.78
CA ALA A 77 -21.37 0.81 1.24
C ALA A 77 -22.56 0.02 0.67
N ASN A 78 -22.28 -1.13 0.03
CA ASN A 78 -23.27 -1.99 -0.60
C ASN A 78 -23.90 -3.02 0.36
N LYS A 79 -23.59 -2.97 1.66
CA LYS A 79 -24.16 -3.89 2.65
C LYS A 79 -25.68 -3.68 2.76
N PRO A 80 -26.51 -4.74 2.66
CA PRO A 80 -27.96 -4.60 2.82
C PRO A 80 -28.27 -4.02 4.21
N LYS A 81 -29.09 -2.97 4.23
CA LYS A 81 -29.57 -2.36 5.47
C LYS A 81 -30.49 -3.37 6.17
N LYS A 82 -30.22 -3.63 7.44
CA LYS A 82 -31.09 -4.44 8.30
C LYS A 82 -32.35 -3.66 8.67
#